data_AF-A1TJK1-F1
#
_entry.id   AF-A1TJK1-F1
#
_cell.length_a   1.000
_cell.length_b   1.000
_cell.length_c   1.000
_cell.angle_alpha   90.00
_cell.angle_beta   90.00
_cell.angle_gamma   90.00
#
_symmetry.space_group_name_H-M   'P 1'
#
loop_
_entity.id
_entity.type
_entity.pdbx_description
1 polymer ?
#
loop_
_entity_poly.entity_id
_entity_poly.type
_entity_poly.pdbx_seq_one_letter_code
_entity_poly.pdbx_strand_id
1 'polypeptide(L)'
;MAGEEKSKDSAKEGLPHLSLMEKAWDAQWVMRFVCIVLFIDGALVLKGGSGLLQWSTSTDKLWQDLGFLVVAAASFGLLVSFVLPTLGIFLCWIGYHSRRLARHVLEVEDRDDFGGAYGHVDAHRFHVYALEKESDFLLRMYENAWRREVQRREELDQIGNLVFATAFLAVADGLLAFMQPGGRSLVHDALAPLGDSGLVLGFVLLVLAGYILSEETWGAPDRPARVYYPPLYLQLAEERRQRRDEARRQRLNDEEESLRKRRSG
;
A
#
# COMPACT_ATOMS: atom_id res chain seq x y z
N MET A 1 -60.99 -7.29 1.60
CA MET A 1 -59.69 -6.87 2.17
C MET A 1 -58.64 -7.66 1.39
N ALA A 2 -58.16 -7.22 0.22
CA ALA A 2 -57.27 -6.07 0.01
C ALA A 2 -56.18 -6.09 1.10
N GLY A 3 -54.92 -6.46 0.85
CA GLY A 3 -54.15 -6.44 -0.38
C GLY A 3 -52.90 -5.64 -0.06
N GLU A 4 -51.91 -6.24 0.61
CA GLU A 4 -50.68 -5.53 1.00
C GLU A 4 -49.61 -6.52 1.50
N GLU A 5 -49.08 -7.40 0.65
CA GLU A 5 -47.86 -8.15 1.04
C GLU A 5 -46.96 -8.56 -0.13
N LYS A 6 -47.20 -8.05 -1.34
CA LYS A 6 -46.46 -8.44 -2.57
C LYS A 6 -45.67 -7.31 -3.24
N SER A 7 -45.33 -6.25 -2.51
CA SER A 7 -44.72 -5.03 -3.08
C SER A 7 -43.31 -4.69 -2.57
N LYS A 8 -42.79 -5.38 -1.54
CA LYS A 8 -41.48 -4.99 -0.96
C LYS A 8 -40.26 -5.71 -1.54
N ASP A 9 -40.44 -6.84 -2.22
CA ASP A 9 -39.31 -7.61 -2.79
C ASP A 9 -39.07 -7.36 -4.29
N SER A 10 -40.04 -6.78 -5.01
CA SER A 10 -39.91 -6.50 -6.45
C SER A 10 -39.29 -5.14 -6.79
N ALA A 11 -39.01 -4.28 -5.79
CA ALA A 11 -38.42 -2.96 -6.00
C ALA A 11 -36.88 -2.94 -6.00
N LYS A 12 -36.22 -4.07 -5.70
CA LYS A 12 -34.74 -4.19 -5.68
C LYS A 12 -34.12 -4.64 -7.00
N GLU A 13 -34.93 -4.94 -8.01
CA GLU A 13 -34.45 -5.25 -9.38
C GLU A 13 -34.36 -4.00 -10.28
N GLY A 14 -34.68 -2.82 -9.74
CA GLY A 14 -34.59 -1.56 -10.46
C GLY A 14 -33.21 -0.93 -10.34
N LEU A 15 -32.49 -0.86 -11.47
CA LEU A 15 -31.38 0.05 -11.78
C LEU A 15 -29.97 -0.45 -11.41
N PRO A 16 -29.41 -1.43 -12.16
CA PRO A 16 -27.99 -1.80 -12.09
C PRO A 16 -27.03 -0.61 -12.32
N HIS A 17 -27.49 0.48 -12.93
CA HIS A 17 -26.70 1.70 -13.09
C HIS A 17 -26.55 2.53 -11.82
N LEU A 18 -27.49 2.48 -10.86
CA LEU A 18 -27.33 3.18 -9.58
C LEU A 18 -26.35 2.45 -8.67
N SER A 19 -26.37 1.10 -8.70
CA SER A 19 -25.34 0.30 -8.02
C SER A 19 -23.95 0.55 -8.60
N LEU A 20 -23.82 0.72 -9.92
CA LEU A 20 -22.55 1.12 -10.55
C LEU A 20 -22.13 2.54 -10.19
N MET A 21 -23.09 3.47 -9.98
CA MET A 21 -22.81 4.86 -9.62
C MET A 21 -22.41 5.01 -8.14
N GLU A 22 -23.08 4.28 -7.23
CA GLU A 22 -22.64 4.14 -5.82
C GLU A 22 -21.29 3.45 -5.74
N LYS A 23 -21.06 2.44 -6.57
CA LYS A 23 -19.77 1.73 -6.67
C LYS A 23 -18.69 2.59 -7.33
N ALA A 24 -19.05 3.54 -8.20
CA ALA A 24 -18.14 4.54 -8.75
C ALA A 24 -17.78 5.63 -7.73
N TRP A 25 -18.50 5.73 -6.61
CA TRP A 25 -18.13 6.57 -5.48
C TRP A 25 -17.16 5.87 -4.51
N ASP A 26 -16.91 4.57 -4.71
CA ASP A 26 -15.78 3.88 -4.09
C ASP A 26 -14.50 4.43 -4.71
N ALA A 27 -13.62 5.01 -3.88
CA ALA A 27 -12.34 5.57 -4.31
C ALA A 27 -11.52 4.55 -5.12
N GLN A 28 -11.72 3.26 -4.85
CA GLN A 28 -11.09 2.18 -5.59
C GLN A 28 -11.55 2.11 -7.06
N TRP A 29 -12.83 2.35 -7.34
CA TRP A 29 -13.35 2.34 -8.71
C TRP A 29 -12.97 3.59 -9.49
N VAL A 30 -12.98 4.76 -8.84
CA VAL A 30 -12.52 6.01 -9.45
C VAL A 30 -11.10 5.85 -9.97
N MET A 31 -10.21 5.34 -9.12
CA MET A 31 -8.80 5.15 -9.47
C MET A 31 -8.61 4.11 -10.58
N ARG A 32 -9.39 3.01 -10.60
CA ARG A 32 -9.40 2.06 -11.74
C ARG A 32 -9.82 2.74 -13.04
N PHE A 33 -10.85 3.56 -12.99
CA PHE A 33 -11.34 4.31 -14.13
C PHE A 33 -10.27 5.29 -14.65
N VAL A 34 -9.61 6.03 -13.74
CA VAL A 34 -8.49 6.92 -14.09
C VAL A 34 -7.36 6.14 -14.75
N CYS A 35 -6.99 4.95 -14.25
CA CYS A 35 -5.99 4.10 -14.90
C CYS A 35 -6.36 3.73 -16.33
N ILE A 36 -7.62 3.33 -16.56
CA ILE A 36 -8.10 2.98 -17.91
C ILE A 36 -8.02 4.20 -18.84
N VAL A 37 -8.47 5.37 -18.36
CA VAL A 37 -8.46 6.61 -19.15
C VAL A 37 -7.03 7.03 -19.50
N LEU A 38 -6.12 7.05 -18.52
CA LEU A 38 -4.71 7.39 -18.75
C LEU A 38 -4.03 6.42 -19.72
N PHE A 39 -4.34 5.13 -19.62
CA PHE A 39 -3.79 4.16 -20.55
C PHE A 39 -4.27 4.37 -21.99
N ILE A 40 -5.57 4.64 -22.16
CA ILE A 40 -6.15 4.93 -23.48
C ILE A 40 -5.54 6.22 -24.04
N ASP A 41 -5.35 7.25 -23.20
CA ASP A 41 -4.69 8.50 -23.59
C ASP A 41 -3.28 8.25 -24.12
N GLY A 42 -2.43 7.58 -23.32
CA GLY A 42 -1.07 7.23 -23.72
C GLY A 42 -1.01 6.35 -24.97
N ALA A 43 -1.94 5.42 -25.15
CA ALA A 43 -2.04 4.61 -26.37
C ALA A 43 -2.38 5.45 -27.61
N LEU A 44 -3.25 6.46 -27.47
CA LEU A 44 -3.60 7.38 -28.55
C LEU A 44 -2.44 8.32 -28.89
N VAL A 45 -1.74 8.84 -27.87
CA VAL A 45 -0.50 9.62 -28.05
C VAL A 45 0.53 8.79 -28.81
N LEU A 46 0.74 7.52 -28.44
CA LEU A 46 1.67 6.62 -29.14
C LEU A 46 1.36 6.43 -30.62
N LYS A 47 0.08 6.36 -30.98
CA LYS A 47 -0.36 6.11 -32.36
C LYS A 47 -0.37 7.36 -33.22
N GLY A 48 -0.82 8.48 -32.69
CA GLY A 48 -1.18 9.67 -33.47
C GLY A 48 -0.54 10.97 -33.02
N GLY A 49 0.24 10.98 -31.94
CA GLY A 49 0.83 12.19 -31.36
C GLY A 49 -0.15 13.14 -30.69
N SER A 50 -1.41 12.75 -30.55
CA SER A 50 -2.47 13.55 -29.94
C SER A 50 -3.26 12.69 -28.95
N GLY A 51 -3.37 13.14 -27.70
CA GLY A 51 -4.17 12.48 -26.66
C GLY A 51 -5.68 12.54 -26.90
N LEU A 52 -6.43 11.93 -25.99
CA LEU A 52 -7.90 11.79 -25.94
C LEU A 52 -8.61 13.12 -26.17
N LEU A 53 -8.09 14.23 -25.64
CA LEU A 53 -8.69 15.56 -25.75
C LEU A 53 -8.66 16.14 -27.17
N GLN A 54 -7.76 15.65 -28.03
CA GLN A 54 -7.62 16.10 -29.42
C GLN A 54 -8.09 15.06 -30.43
N TRP A 55 -8.48 13.87 -29.98
CA TRP A 55 -8.95 12.82 -30.86
C TRP A 55 -10.34 13.18 -31.41
N SER A 56 -10.38 13.54 -32.68
CA SER A 56 -11.61 13.85 -33.40
C SER A 56 -12.46 12.58 -33.56
N THR A 57 -13.65 12.57 -32.94
CA THR A 57 -14.67 11.51 -32.99
C THR A 57 -15.37 11.44 -34.36
N SER A 58 -14.62 11.39 -35.45
CA SER A 58 -15.19 11.04 -36.76
C SER A 58 -15.37 9.52 -36.81
N THR A 59 -16.61 9.08 -36.94
CA THR A 59 -17.05 7.68 -36.89
C THR A 59 -16.29 6.77 -37.87
N ASP A 60 -15.81 7.31 -38.99
CA ASP A 60 -15.06 6.56 -40.01
C ASP A 60 -13.63 6.19 -39.56
N LYS A 61 -12.99 7.02 -38.73
CA LYS A 61 -11.65 6.72 -38.17
C LYS A 61 -11.73 5.70 -37.04
N LEU A 62 -12.84 5.70 -36.28
CA LEU A 62 -13.09 4.74 -35.20
C LEU A 62 -13.14 3.29 -35.72
N TRP A 63 -13.79 3.06 -36.87
CA TRP A 63 -13.87 1.73 -37.48
C TRP A 63 -12.54 1.24 -38.05
N GLN A 64 -11.73 2.13 -38.64
CA GLN A 64 -10.37 1.79 -39.09
C GLN A 64 -9.44 1.45 -37.92
N ASP A 65 -9.68 2.04 -36.76
CA ASP A 65 -8.81 1.94 -35.59
C ASP A 65 -9.23 0.85 -34.59
N LEU A 66 -10.31 0.12 -34.87
CA LEU A 66 -10.85 -0.92 -33.99
C LEU A 66 -9.80 -2.01 -33.67
N GLY A 67 -9.01 -2.41 -34.66
CA GLY A 67 -7.94 -3.40 -34.48
C GLY A 67 -6.84 -2.90 -33.52
N PHE A 68 -6.49 -1.62 -33.59
CA PHE A 68 -5.57 -1.01 -32.64
C PHE A 68 -6.17 -0.92 -31.24
N LEU A 69 -7.45 -0.57 -31.13
CA LEU A 69 -8.14 -0.49 -29.84
C LEU A 69 -8.19 -1.85 -29.13
N VAL A 70 -8.40 -2.94 -29.87
CA VAL A 70 -8.39 -4.31 -29.33
C VAL A 70 -6.98 -4.68 -28.84
N VAL A 71 -5.94 -4.36 -29.60
CA VAL A 71 -4.54 -4.59 -29.19
C VAL A 71 -4.20 -3.74 -27.97
N ALA A 72 -4.63 -2.49 -27.92
CA ALA A 72 -4.46 -1.60 -26.78
C ALA A 72 -5.15 -2.19 -25.53
N ALA A 73 -6.42 -2.62 -25.64
CA ALA A 73 -7.13 -3.25 -24.55
C ALA A 73 -6.47 -4.55 -24.06
N ALA A 74 -5.96 -5.39 -24.97
CA ALA A 74 -5.21 -6.60 -24.62
C ALA A 74 -3.89 -6.25 -23.90
N SER A 75 -3.17 -5.24 -24.38
CA SER A 75 -1.93 -4.77 -23.76
C SER A 75 -2.16 -4.13 -22.40
N PHE A 76 -3.29 -3.42 -22.21
CA PHE A 76 -3.73 -2.94 -20.90
C PHE A 76 -3.97 -4.10 -19.93
N GLY A 77 -4.67 -5.15 -20.39
CA GLY A 77 -4.88 -6.36 -19.60
C GLY A 77 -3.56 -6.97 -19.14
N LEU A 78 -2.59 -7.11 -20.05
CA LEU A 78 -1.24 -7.62 -19.72
C LEU A 78 -0.52 -6.69 -18.74
N LEU A 79 -0.60 -5.38 -18.95
CA LEU A 79 0.02 -4.37 -18.10
C LEU A 79 -0.53 -4.44 -16.66
N VAL A 80 -1.85 -4.53 -16.50
CA VAL A 80 -2.52 -4.62 -15.20
C VAL A 80 -2.30 -5.98 -14.54
N SER A 81 -2.30 -7.08 -15.30
CA SER A 81 -2.16 -8.43 -14.74
C SER A 81 -0.71 -8.81 -14.42
N PHE A 82 0.28 -8.26 -15.12
CA PHE A 82 1.67 -8.70 -15.00
C PHE A 82 2.66 -7.57 -14.71
N VAL A 83 2.64 -6.50 -15.51
CA VAL A 83 3.67 -5.44 -15.42
C VAL A 83 3.53 -4.65 -14.12
N LEU A 84 2.33 -4.17 -13.78
CA LEU A 84 2.12 -3.37 -12.57
C LEU A 84 2.42 -4.15 -11.28
N PRO A 85 1.93 -5.39 -11.08
CA PRO A 85 2.26 -6.17 -9.89
C PRO A 85 3.77 -6.45 -9.77
N THR A 86 4.45 -6.80 -10.86
CA THR A 86 5.89 -7.10 -10.83
C THR A 86 6.73 -5.86 -10.52
N LEU A 87 6.37 -4.70 -11.08
CA LEU A 87 7.05 -3.44 -10.82
C LEU A 87 6.82 -2.94 -9.39
N GLY A 88 5.62 -3.16 -8.84
CA GLY A 88 5.31 -2.91 -7.44
C GLY A 88 6.22 -3.71 -6.50
N ILE A 89 6.30 -5.03 -6.69
CA ILE A 89 7.18 -5.91 -5.91
C ILE A 89 8.65 -5.47 -6.00
N PHE A 90 9.11 -5.10 -7.20
CA PHE A 90 10.48 -4.64 -7.41
C PHE A 90 10.79 -3.34 -6.65
N LEU A 91 9.85 -2.39 -6.62
CA LEU A 91 9.99 -1.16 -5.84
C LEU A 91 9.96 -1.42 -4.33
N CYS A 92 9.10 -2.34 -3.86
CA CYS A 92 9.12 -2.79 -2.46
C CYS A 92 10.49 -3.35 -2.09
N TRP A 93 11.07 -4.16 -2.98
CA TRP A 93 12.37 -4.77 -2.78
C TRP A 93 13.48 -3.72 -2.70
N ILE A 94 13.50 -2.76 -3.64
CA ILE A 94 14.44 -1.62 -3.61
C ILE A 94 14.27 -0.81 -2.32
N GLY A 95 13.03 -0.47 -1.95
CA GLY A 95 12.71 0.30 -0.75
C GLY A 95 13.10 -0.42 0.54
N TYR A 96 12.95 -1.75 0.59
CA TYR A 96 13.43 -2.55 1.71
C TYR A 96 14.96 -2.51 1.82
N HIS A 97 15.67 -2.70 0.70
CA HIS A 97 17.12 -2.70 0.68
C HIS A 97 17.73 -1.33 0.98
N SER A 98 17.19 -0.25 0.41
CA SER A 98 17.66 1.11 0.67
C SER A 98 17.46 1.48 2.15
N ARG A 99 16.34 1.10 2.76
CA ARG A 99 16.07 1.33 4.18
C ARG A 99 16.92 0.46 5.10
N ARG A 100 17.18 -0.80 4.73
CA ARG A 100 18.10 -1.67 5.47
C ARG A 100 19.51 -1.08 5.48
N LEU A 101 19.95 -0.56 4.32
CA LEU A 101 21.23 0.13 4.19
C LEU A 101 21.25 1.43 5.01
N ALA A 102 20.21 2.25 4.92
CA ALA A 102 20.11 3.51 5.67
C ALA A 102 20.14 3.28 7.19
N ARG A 103 19.39 2.29 7.69
CA ARG A 103 19.43 1.92 9.12
C ARG A 103 20.79 1.41 9.57
N HIS A 104 21.48 0.66 8.71
CA HIS A 104 22.82 0.17 9.01
C HIS A 104 23.84 1.31 9.06
N VAL A 105 23.71 2.32 8.20
CA VAL A 105 24.59 3.50 8.14
C VAL A 105 24.31 4.49 9.28
N LEU A 106 23.05 4.64 9.68
CA LEU A 106 22.62 5.63 10.69
C LEU A 106 22.71 5.12 12.14
N GLU A 107 23.19 3.90 12.38
CA GLU A 107 23.26 3.27 13.72
C GLU A 107 22.03 3.55 14.59
N VAL A 108 20.84 3.50 13.98
CA VAL A 108 19.60 3.72 14.73
C VAL A 108 19.41 2.50 15.63
N GLU A 109 19.74 2.67 16.90
CA GLU A 109 19.52 1.69 17.95
C GLU A 109 18.05 1.26 17.88
N ASP A 110 17.81 -0.04 17.67
CA ASP A 110 16.47 -0.63 17.60
C ASP A 110 15.75 -0.23 18.88
N ARG A 111 14.86 0.76 18.79
CA ARG A 111 14.00 1.12 19.91
C ARG A 111 13.15 -0.09 20.21
N ASP A 112 13.46 -0.72 21.34
CA ASP A 112 12.72 -1.81 21.99
C ASP A 112 11.28 -1.92 21.46
N ASP A 113 10.90 -3.11 20.96
CA ASP A 113 9.59 -3.50 20.41
C ASP A 113 8.35 -3.18 21.27
N PHE A 114 8.53 -2.59 22.46
CA PHE A 114 7.45 -2.04 23.30
C PHE A 114 7.04 -0.62 22.91
N GLY A 115 7.37 -0.15 21.70
CA GLY A 115 6.73 1.03 21.08
C GLY A 115 5.22 0.86 20.77
N GLY A 116 4.56 -0.12 21.39
CA GLY A 116 3.13 -0.36 21.26
C GLY A 116 2.33 0.41 22.31
N ALA A 117 1.12 0.81 21.94
CA ALA A 117 0.14 1.36 22.86
C ALA A 117 -0.03 0.46 24.09
N TYR A 118 -0.17 1.06 25.27
CA TYR A 118 -0.32 0.35 26.54
C TYR A 118 -1.37 -0.78 26.47
N GLY A 119 -1.02 -1.97 26.98
CA GLY A 119 -1.93 -3.13 27.02
C GLY A 119 -1.98 -3.97 25.75
N HIS A 120 -1.25 -3.61 24.69
CA HIS A 120 -1.12 -4.42 23.48
C HIS A 120 0.07 -5.37 23.56
N VAL A 121 -0.14 -6.61 23.12
CA VAL A 121 0.89 -7.67 23.08
C VAL A 121 0.99 -8.23 21.66
N ASP A 122 2.19 -8.64 21.26
CA ASP A 122 2.42 -9.33 19.99
C ASP A 122 1.61 -10.63 19.91
N ALA A 123 0.93 -10.83 18.79
CA ALA A 123 0.03 -11.96 18.56
C ALA A 123 0.75 -13.30 18.67
N HIS A 124 2.02 -13.39 18.26
CA HIS A 124 2.82 -14.60 18.45
C HIS A 124 2.98 -14.96 19.93
N ARG A 125 3.36 -14.00 20.78
CA ARG A 125 3.48 -14.23 22.22
C ARG A 125 2.13 -14.53 22.86
N PHE A 126 1.08 -13.84 22.41
CA PHE A 126 -0.28 -14.08 22.87
C PHE A 126 -0.79 -15.49 22.49
N HIS A 127 -0.44 -16.00 21.30
CA HIS A 127 -0.76 -17.36 20.89
C HIS A 127 -0.08 -18.40 21.79
N VAL A 128 1.22 -18.23 22.07
CA VAL A 128 1.95 -19.14 22.97
C VAL A 128 1.30 -19.16 24.35
N TYR A 129 0.95 -17.99 24.89
CA TYR A 129 0.24 -17.88 26.16
C TYR A 129 -1.16 -18.52 26.13
N ALA A 130 -1.89 -18.39 25.02
CA ALA A 130 -3.20 -19.01 24.83
C ALA A 130 -3.11 -20.55 24.83
N LEU A 131 -2.06 -21.11 24.23
CA LEU A 131 -1.78 -22.55 24.24
C LEU A 131 -1.41 -23.03 25.64
N GLU A 132 -0.53 -22.30 26.34
CA GLU A 132 -0.10 -22.65 27.71
C GLU A 132 -1.26 -22.67 28.70
N LYS A 133 -2.24 -21.77 28.53
CA LYS A 133 -3.43 -21.70 29.36
C LYS A 133 -4.56 -22.63 28.92
N GLU A 134 -4.39 -23.35 27.81
CA GLU A 134 -5.40 -24.25 27.21
C GLU A 134 -6.79 -23.63 27.13
N SER A 135 -6.86 -22.32 26.84
CA SER A 135 -8.11 -21.56 26.91
C SER A 135 -8.64 -21.30 25.51
N ASP A 136 -9.77 -21.94 25.19
CA ASP A 136 -10.52 -21.72 23.94
C ASP A 136 -10.88 -20.25 23.73
N PHE A 137 -11.12 -19.51 24.82
CA PHE A 137 -11.42 -18.08 24.74
C PHE A 137 -10.21 -17.28 24.22
N LEU A 138 -9.01 -17.54 24.74
CA LEU A 138 -7.79 -16.85 24.31
C LEU A 138 -7.44 -17.21 22.87
N LEU A 139 -7.60 -18.48 22.47
CA LEU A 139 -7.40 -18.92 21.09
C LEU A 139 -8.35 -18.22 20.11
N ARG A 140 -9.64 -18.13 20.42
CA ARG A 140 -10.61 -17.38 19.59
C ARG A 140 -10.27 -15.89 19.52
N MET A 141 -9.78 -15.30 20.60
CA MET A 141 -9.37 -13.90 20.61
C MET A 141 -8.15 -13.67 19.70
N TYR A 142 -7.19 -14.60 19.71
CA TYR A 142 -6.06 -14.61 18.78
C TYR A 142 -6.53 -14.71 17.33
N GLU A 143 -7.37 -15.71 17.00
CA GLU A 143 -7.87 -15.92 15.63
C GLU A 143 -8.62 -14.70 15.08
N ASN A 144 -9.42 -14.04 15.92
CA ASN A 144 -10.16 -12.84 15.53
C ASN A 144 -9.24 -11.63 15.32
N ALA A 145 -8.16 -11.52 16.10
CA ALA A 145 -7.16 -10.47 15.88
C ALA A 145 -6.35 -10.74 14.61
N TRP A 146 -5.95 -12.00 14.40
CA TRP A 146 -5.23 -12.44 13.20
C TRP A 146 -6.04 -12.20 11.93
N ARG A 147 -7.31 -12.64 11.89
CA ARG A 147 -8.20 -12.42 10.74
C ARG A 147 -8.37 -10.95 10.40
N ARG A 148 -8.56 -10.09 11.40
CA ARG A 148 -8.67 -8.64 11.19
C ARG A 148 -7.40 -8.04 10.60
N GLU A 149 -6.23 -8.51 11.04
CA GLU A 149 -4.96 -8.03 10.50
C GLU A 149 -4.73 -8.50 9.07
N VAL A 150 -5.05 -9.76 8.75
CA VAL A 150 -4.97 -10.30 7.39
C VAL A 150 -5.90 -9.53 6.44
N GLN A 151 -7.15 -9.30 6.84
CA GLN A 151 -8.11 -8.53 6.04
C GLN A 151 -7.64 -7.09 5.82
N ARG A 152 -7.17 -6.42 6.88
CA ARG A 152 -6.62 -5.06 6.76
C ARG A 152 -5.44 -5.03 5.79
N ARG A 153 -4.57 -6.03 5.82
CA ARG A 153 -3.43 -6.12 4.90
C ARG A 153 -3.86 -6.33 3.46
N GLU A 154 -4.80 -7.22 3.21
CA GLU A 154 -5.35 -7.43 1.86
C GLU A 154 -5.99 -6.14 1.31
N GLU A 155 -6.72 -5.39 2.15
CA GLU A 155 -7.29 -4.09 1.79
C GLU A 155 -6.19 -3.05 1.50
N LEU A 156 -5.17 -2.94 2.36
CA LEU A 156 -4.06 -2.01 2.18
C LEU A 156 -3.21 -2.33 0.96
N ASP A 157 -2.95 -3.61 0.70
CA ASP A 157 -2.23 -4.07 -0.50
C ASP A 157 -3.04 -3.75 -1.76
N GLN A 158 -4.37 -3.90 -1.71
CA GLN A 158 -5.23 -3.61 -2.85
C GLN A 158 -5.33 -2.11 -3.13
N ILE A 159 -5.51 -1.28 -2.10
CA ILE A 159 -5.49 0.18 -2.22
C ILE A 159 -4.11 0.65 -2.69
N GLY A 160 -3.07 0.08 -2.11
CA GLY A 160 -1.69 0.33 -2.48
C GLY A 160 -1.46 0.06 -3.98
N ASN A 161 -1.66 -1.17 -4.44
CA ASN A 161 -1.47 -1.53 -5.85
C ASN A 161 -2.21 -0.60 -6.82
N LEU A 162 -3.38 -0.12 -6.42
CA LEU A 162 -4.17 0.82 -7.19
C LEU A 162 -3.54 2.21 -7.27
N VAL A 163 -3.13 2.77 -6.12
CA VAL A 163 -2.42 4.05 -6.05
C VAL A 163 -1.12 4.00 -6.84
N PHE A 164 -0.39 2.89 -6.75
CA PHE A 164 0.79 2.64 -7.55
C PHE A 164 0.50 2.66 -9.04
N ALA A 165 -0.51 1.88 -9.48
CA ALA A 165 -0.91 1.78 -10.87
C ALA A 165 -1.26 3.15 -11.45
N THR A 166 -2.05 3.94 -10.73
CA THR A 166 -2.45 5.27 -11.16
C THR A 166 -1.25 6.21 -11.25
N ALA A 167 -0.37 6.20 -10.25
CA ALA A 167 0.84 7.03 -10.26
C ALA A 167 1.79 6.64 -11.39
N PHE A 168 2.02 5.34 -11.61
CA PHE A 168 2.86 4.83 -12.68
C PHE A 168 2.31 5.21 -14.06
N LEU A 169 1.00 5.05 -14.28
CA LEU A 169 0.37 5.43 -15.54
C LEU A 169 0.41 6.94 -15.77
N ALA A 170 0.21 7.76 -14.73
CA ALA A 170 0.33 9.21 -14.84
C ALA A 170 1.77 9.64 -15.23
N VAL A 171 2.78 8.99 -14.65
CA VAL A 171 4.19 9.21 -15.03
C VAL A 171 4.46 8.78 -16.46
N ALA A 172 4.00 7.58 -16.85
CA ALA A 172 4.21 7.05 -18.18
C ALA A 172 3.56 7.96 -19.24
N ASP A 173 2.34 8.42 -18.97
CA ASP A 173 1.60 9.37 -19.82
C ASP A 173 2.33 10.71 -19.98
N GLY A 174 2.79 11.30 -18.87
CA GLY A 174 3.59 12.54 -18.91
C GLY A 174 4.95 12.37 -19.61
N LEU A 175 5.61 11.22 -19.46
CA LEU A 175 6.88 10.92 -20.13
C LEU A 175 6.69 10.72 -21.64
N LEU A 176 5.57 10.13 -22.05
CA LEU A 176 5.19 9.96 -23.46
C LEU A 176 5.05 11.30 -24.18
N ALA A 177 4.43 12.29 -23.54
CA ALA A 177 4.35 13.65 -24.05
C ALA A 177 5.73 14.31 -24.23
N PHE A 178 6.70 13.96 -23.39
CA PHE A 178 8.07 14.49 -23.51
C PHE A 178 8.88 13.82 -24.63
N MET A 179 8.70 12.51 -24.86
CA MET A 179 9.45 11.78 -25.90
C MET A 179 8.96 12.08 -27.32
N GLN A 180 7.70 12.47 -27.49
CA GLN A 180 7.17 12.86 -28.80
C GLN A 180 7.17 14.38 -28.96
N PRO A 181 7.99 14.97 -29.84
CA PRO A 181 7.96 16.41 -30.09
C PRO A 181 6.60 16.81 -30.70
N GLY A 182 5.73 17.40 -29.88
CA GLY A 182 4.35 17.77 -30.24
C GLY A 182 3.25 16.92 -29.58
N GLY A 183 3.62 15.87 -28.83
CA GLY A 183 2.71 15.00 -28.10
C GLY A 183 2.05 15.73 -26.93
N ARG A 184 0.73 15.96 -27.00
CA ARG A 184 -0.05 16.48 -25.87
C ARG A 184 -0.79 15.33 -25.20
N SER A 185 -0.37 14.98 -23.98
CA SER A 185 -1.08 14.04 -23.11
C SER A 185 -1.93 14.79 -22.07
N LEU A 186 -2.90 14.11 -21.48
CA LEU A 186 -3.77 14.65 -20.42
C LEU A 186 -2.97 15.17 -19.22
N VAL A 187 -1.91 14.46 -18.81
CA VAL A 187 -1.05 14.90 -17.72
C VAL A 187 -0.24 16.14 -18.10
N HIS A 188 0.27 16.18 -19.33
CA HIS A 188 0.98 17.35 -19.84
C HIS A 188 0.06 18.58 -19.92
N ASP A 189 -1.17 18.44 -20.44
CA ASP A 189 -2.13 19.54 -20.55
C ASP A 189 -2.63 20.01 -19.16
N ALA A 190 -2.73 19.11 -18.18
CA ALA A 190 -3.09 19.47 -16.80
C ALA A 190 -1.97 20.21 -16.06
N LEU A 191 -0.70 19.89 -16.35
CA LEU A 191 0.48 20.50 -15.73
C LEU A 191 1.06 21.66 -16.55
N ALA A 192 0.63 21.85 -17.79
CA ALA A 192 1.01 22.96 -18.67
C ALA A 192 0.90 24.36 -18.00
N PRO A 193 -0.10 24.65 -17.13
CA PRO A 193 -0.16 25.93 -16.44
C PRO A 193 1.01 26.18 -15.46
N LEU A 194 1.70 25.13 -15.00
CA LEU A 194 2.84 25.21 -14.09
C LEU A 194 4.20 25.31 -14.81
N GLY A 195 4.21 25.25 -16.15
CA GLY A 195 5.43 25.27 -16.97
C GLY A 195 6.31 24.02 -16.80
N ASP A 196 7.49 24.04 -17.42
CA ASP A 196 8.42 22.89 -17.45
C ASP A 196 8.89 22.46 -16.04
N SER A 197 8.97 23.40 -15.11
CA SER A 197 9.27 23.13 -13.70
C SER A 197 8.15 22.37 -12.98
N GLY A 198 6.90 22.51 -13.44
CA GLY A 198 5.73 21.84 -12.88
C GLY A 198 5.76 20.33 -13.09
N LEU A 199 6.27 19.87 -14.23
CA LEU A 199 6.44 18.44 -14.52
C LEU A 199 7.51 17.80 -13.64
N VAL A 200 8.65 18.48 -13.48
CA VAL A 200 9.74 18.00 -12.60
C VAL A 200 9.28 17.97 -11.15
N LEU A 201 8.62 19.03 -10.67
CA LEU A 201 8.08 19.10 -9.32
C LEU A 201 7.01 18.01 -9.09
N GLY A 202 6.10 17.82 -10.05
CA GLY A 202 5.07 16.79 -10.01
C GLY A 202 5.66 15.39 -9.95
N PHE A 203 6.70 15.11 -10.73
CA PHE A 203 7.43 13.84 -10.70
C PHE A 203 8.11 13.62 -9.34
N VAL A 204 8.80 14.63 -8.80
CA VAL A 204 9.46 14.54 -7.48
C VAL A 204 8.43 14.32 -6.37
N LEU A 205 7.31 15.05 -6.39
CA LEU A 205 6.21 14.87 -5.44
C LEU A 205 5.60 13.47 -5.54
N LEU A 206 5.45 12.93 -6.75
CA LEU A 206 4.90 11.60 -6.97
C LEU A 206 5.87 10.50 -6.51
N VAL A 207 7.17 10.67 -6.73
CA VAL A 207 8.20 9.77 -6.19
C VAL A 207 8.24 9.83 -4.66
N LEU A 208 8.15 11.02 -4.08
CA LEU A 208 8.14 11.21 -2.62
C LEU A 208 6.87 10.64 -1.99
N ALA A 209 5.70 10.90 -2.60
CA ALA A 209 4.43 10.33 -2.19
C ALA A 209 4.46 8.81 -2.30
N GLY A 210 4.95 8.26 -3.43
CA GLY A 210 5.13 6.82 -3.62
C GLY A 210 6.07 6.19 -2.59
N TYR A 211 7.15 6.89 -2.21
CA TYR A 211 8.06 6.44 -1.16
C TYR A 211 7.37 6.40 0.21
N ILE A 212 6.63 7.45 0.59
CA ILE A 212 5.89 7.50 1.87
C ILE A 212 4.78 6.45 1.89
N LEU A 213 3.98 6.35 0.82
CA LEU A 213 2.91 5.35 0.69
C LEU A 213 3.46 3.93 0.76
N SER A 214 4.65 3.67 0.19
CA SER A 214 5.30 2.35 0.28
C SER A 214 5.67 1.95 1.71
N GLU A 215 5.80 2.89 2.64
CA GLU A 215 6.05 2.60 4.06
C GLU A 215 4.79 2.15 4.79
N GLU A 216 3.61 2.55 4.32
CA GLU A 216 2.37 2.43 5.07
C GLU A 216 1.37 1.44 4.46
N THR A 217 1.43 1.19 3.14
CA THR A 217 0.48 0.31 2.44
C THR A 217 1.06 -1.06 2.10
N TRP A 218 2.01 -1.15 1.16
CA TRP A 218 2.45 -2.44 0.58
C TRP A 218 3.87 -2.89 0.98
N GLY A 219 4.67 -2.00 1.58
CA GLY A 219 6.09 -2.22 1.86
C GLY A 219 6.45 -2.01 3.33
N ALA A 220 5.43 -1.89 4.19
CA ALA A 220 5.59 -1.87 5.62
C ALA A 220 6.20 -3.23 6.05
N PRO A 221 7.34 -3.25 6.76
CA PRO A 221 7.81 -4.48 7.38
C PRO A 221 6.69 -5.06 8.25
N ASP A 222 6.54 -6.38 8.25
CA ASP A 222 5.52 -7.12 9.00
C ASP A 222 5.31 -6.50 10.38
N ARG A 223 4.30 -5.63 10.52
CA ARG A 223 3.92 -5.15 11.84
C ARG A 223 3.32 -6.36 12.51
N PRO A 224 3.91 -6.84 13.64
CA PRO A 224 3.39 -8.01 14.31
C PRO A 224 1.95 -7.69 14.71
N ALA A 225 1.01 -8.57 14.36
CA ALA A 225 -0.37 -8.41 14.76
C ALA A 225 -0.43 -8.19 16.28
N ARG A 226 -1.22 -7.23 16.76
CA ARG A 226 -1.26 -6.87 18.19
C ARG A 226 -2.63 -7.18 18.78
N VAL A 227 -2.63 -7.83 19.93
CA VAL A 227 -3.85 -8.18 20.69
C VAL A 227 -3.89 -7.35 21.97
N TYR A 228 -5.00 -6.69 22.24
CA TYR A 228 -5.18 -5.98 23.51
C TYR A 228 -5.46 -6.98 24.62
N TYR A 229 -4.47 -7.21 25.48
CA TYR A 229 -4.59 -8.08 26.64
C TYR A 229 -3.67 -7.58 27.77
N PRO A 230 -4.17 -6.63 28.58
CA PRO A 230 -3.40 -5.98 29.65
C PRO A 230 -2.72 -6.93 30.66
N PRO A 231 -3.34 -8.06 31.08
CA PRO A 231 -2.71 -8.95 32.05
C PRO A 231 -1.37 -9.53 31.58
N LEU A 232 -1.30 -10.02 30.34
CA LEU A 232 -0.06 -10.52 29.76
C LEU A 232 0.94 -9.39 29.49
N TYR A 233 0.45 -8.20 29.13
CA TYR A 233 1.30 -7.02 28.95
C TYR A 233 2.06 -6.67 30.23
N LEU A 234 1.37 -6.65 31.37
CA LEU A 234 1.99 -6.36 32.67
C LEU A 234 3.02 -7.44 33.05
N GLN A 235 2.69 -8.72 32.86
CA GLN A 235 3.62 -9.82 33.11
C GLN A 235 4.91 -9.70 32.27
N LEU A 236 4.77 -9.44 30.97
CA LEU A 236 5.91 -9.24 30.07
C LEU A 236 6.73 -8.00 30.42
N ALA A 237 6.07 -6.94 30.92
CA ALA A 237 6.75 -5.74 31.37
C ALA A 237 7.58 -5.99 32.64
N GLU A 238 7.06 -6.77 33.58
CA GLU A 238 7.78 -7.18 34.80
C GLU A 238 8.98 -8.07 34.51
N GLU A 239 8.80 -9.09 33.67
CA GLU A 239 9.89 -10.00 33.27
C GLU A 239 11.06 -9.23 32.63
N ARG A 240 10.75 -8.22 31.81
CA ARG A 240 11.78 -7.35 31.21
C ARG A 240 12.47 -6.45 32.24
N ARG A 241 11.75 -5.93 33.23
CA ARG A 241 12.37 -5.13 34.31
C ARG A 241 13.40 -5.99 35.04
N GLN A 242 13.03 -7.23 35.37
CA GLN A 242 13.94 -8.19 36.00
C GLN A 242 15.17 -8.47 35.14
N ARG A 243 15.00 -8.79 33.84
CA ARG A 243 16.13 -9.00 32.92
C ARG A 243 17.05 -7.79 32.79
N ARG A 244 16.49 -6.57 32.77
CA ARG A 244 17.29 -5.33 32.72
C ARG A 244 18.08 -5.11 34.00
N ASP A 245 17.47 -5.40 35.16
CA ASP A 245 18.14 -5.29 36.46
C ASP A 245 19.25 -6.35 36.60
N GLU A 246 19.02 -7.56 36.12
CA GLU A 246 20.03 -8.64 36.06
C GLU A 246 21.18 -8.28 35.14
N ALA A 247 20.91 -7.82 33.91
CA ALA A 247 21.94 -7.39 32.96
C ALA A 247 22.75 -6.20 33.51
N ARG A 248 22.11 -5.25 34.21
CA ARG A 248 22.79 -4.14 34.88
C ARG A 248 23.70 -4.65 35.99
N ARG A 249 23.23 -5.59 36.82
CA ARG A 249 24.04 -6.21 37.88
C ARG A 249 25.24 -6.96 37.32
N GLN A 250 25.07 -7.70 36.24
CA GLN A 250 26.17 -8.39 35.55
C GLN A 250 27.23 -7.40 35.07
N ARG A 251 26.83 -6.32 34.38
CA ARG A 251 27.77 -5.28 33.93
C ARG A 251 28.55 -4.64 35.09
N LEU A 252 27.89 -4.36 36.21
CA LEU A 252 28.56 -3.81 37.40
C LEU A 252 29.55 -4.80 38.01
N ASN A 253 29.18 -6.08 38.10
CA ASN A 253 30.08 -7.13 38.59
C ASN A 253 31.31 -7.31 37.68
N ASP A 254 31.11 -7.32 36.36
CA ASP A 254 32.18 -7.43 35.37
C ASP A 254 33.14 -6.24 35.44
N GLU A 255 32.60 -5.03 35.63
CA GLU A 255 33.37 -3.80 35.82
C GLU A 255 34.19 -3.87 37.11
N GLU A 256 33.59 -4.28 38.24
CA GLU A 256 34.30 -4.47 39.50
C GLU A 256 35.41 -5.53 39.39
N GLU A 257 35.17 -6.64 38.71
CA GLU A 257 36.18 -7.68 38.50
C GLU A 257 37.33 -7.18 37.63
N SER A 258 37.02 -6.39 36.59
CA SER A 258 38.03 -5.76 35.74
C SER A 258 38.91 -4.77 36.51
N LEU A 259 38.32 -3.99 37.44
CA LEU A 259 39.04 -3.05 38.30
C LEU A 259 39.89 -3.79 39.34
N ARG A 260 39.41 -4.91 39.89
CA ARG A 260 40.20 -5.75 40.80
C ARG A 260 41.42 -6.33 40.11
N LYS A 261 41.27 -6.90 38.91
CA LYS A 261 42.41 -7.44 38.12
C LYS A 261 43.45 -6.37 37.81
N ARG A 262 43.03 -5.13 37.52
CA ARG A 262 43.94 -3.98 37.31
C ARG A 262 44.68 -3.51 38.57
N ARG A 263 44.16 -3.77 39.78
CA ARG A 263 44.81 -3.39 41.04
C ARG A 263 45.79 -4.45 41.57
N SER A 264 45.67 -5.70 41.12
CA SER A 264 46.48 -6.83 41.60
C SER A 264 47.64 -7.22 40.68
N GLY A 265 47.75 -6.62 39.50
CA GLY A 265 48.87 -6.80 38.57
C GLY A 265 49.67 -5.51 38.43
#